data_AF-A0A7Y4STG9-F1
#
_entry.id   AF-A0A7Y4STG9-F1
#
_cell.length_a   1.000
_cell.length_b   1.000
_cell.length_c   1.000
_cell.angle_alpha   90.00
_cell.angle_beta   90.00
_cell.angle_gamma   90.00
#
_symmetry.space_group_name_H-M   'P 1'
#
loop_
_entity.id
_entity.type
_entity.pdbx_description
1 polymer ?
#
loop_
_entity_poly.entity_id
_entity_poly.type
_entity_poly.pdbx_seq_one_letter_code
_entity_poly.pdbx_strand_id
1 'polypeptide(L)'
;MSTSFRAVVLTLVVVFGGGLAAYAQAQSSKPTLNITTVPSFNANPDRETMEPIAGTVRDAPRDVRVVVFAHTNAWYVQPYLKAPFTDVRDGVWQSSTHLGTEYAALLVTSTYKVPEREILLLPVIGADVLAIARVPGKR
;
A
#
# COMPACT_ATOMS: atom_id res chain seq x y z
N MET A 1 35.84 -67.06 -13.88
CA MET A 1 35.12 -66.74 -12.62
C MET A 1 36.13 -66.25 -11.60
N SER A 2 35.78 -65.18 -10.88
CA SER A 2 36.48 -64.54 -9.74
C SER A 2 37.61 -63.54 -10.07
N THR A 3 37.33 -62.22 -10.14
CA THR A 3 37.42 -61.15 -9.11
C THR A 3 38.83 -60.65 -8.78
N SER A 4 39.12 -59.37 -9.10
CA SER A 4 39.53 -58.35 -8.12
C SER A 4 39.81 -56.98 -8.78
N PHE A 5 38.88 -56.05 -8.59
CA PHE A 5 39.08 -54.60 -8.73
C PHE A 5 39.65 -54.08 -7.40
N ARG A 6 40.75 -53.32 -7.41
CA ARG A 6 41.14 -52.44 -6.31
C ARG A 6 41.75 -51.16 -6.86
N ALA A 7 40.89 -50.17 -7.10
CA ALA A 7 41.29 -48.78 -7.20
C ALA A 7 41.09 -48.15 -5.82
N VAL A 8 42.17 -47.68 -5.21
CA VAL A 8 42.14 -46.76 -4.07
C VAL A 8 43.18 -45.70 -4.36
N VAL A 9 42.74 -44.51 -4.77
CA VAL A 9 43.46 -43.27 -4.50
C VAL A 9 42.40 -42.22 -4.17
N LEU A 10 42.39 -41.82 -2.90
CA LEU A 10 41.71 -40.63 -2.38
C LEU A 10 42.29 -39.39 -3.08
N THR A 11 41.42 -38.49 -3.52
CA THR A 11 41.80 -37.09 -3.68
C THR A 11 40.78 -36.19 -2.99
N LEU A 12 41.35 -35.38 -2.10
CA LEU A 12 40.78 -34.42 -1.15
C LEU A 12 39.62 -33.58 -1.70
N VAL A 13 38.53 -33.56 -0.92
CA VAL A 13 37.51 -32.51 -0.98
C VAL A 13 38.05 -31.29 -0.24
N VAL A 14 38.33 -30.19 -0.95
CA VAL A 14 38.49 -28.87 -0.35
C VAL A 14 37.21 -28.09 -0.62
N VAL A 15 36.25 -28.21 0.30
CA VAL A 15 35.10 -27.30 0.36
C VAL A 15 35.60 -26.02 1.00
N PHE A 16 35.78 -24.98 0.20
CA PHE A 16 35.92 -23.62 0.70
C PHE A 16 34.59 -23.20 1.35
N GLY A 17 34.51 -23.42 2.66
CA GLY A 17 33.57 -22.74 3.52
C GLY A 17 33.98 -21.29 3.69
N GLY A 18 33.11 -20.36 3.31
CA GLY A 18 33.34 -18.94 3.52
C GLY A 18 32.36 -18.10 2.73
N GLY A 19 31.26 -17.69 3.37
CA GLY A 19 30.39 -16.66 2.82
C GLY A 19 28.90 -17.00 2.75
N LEU A 20 28.35 -17.81 3.66
CA LEU A 20 26.93 -17.69 4.01
C LEU A 20 26.75 -16.45 4.91
N ALA A 21 27.18 -15.28 4.42
CA ALA A 21 26.78 -14.01 4.99
C ALA A 21 25.31 -13.83 4.58
N ALA A 22 24.43 -14.34 5.43
CA ALA A 22 23.02 -13.98 5.57
C ALA A 22 22.48 -13.05 4.49
N TYR A 23 22.23 -13.59 3.29
CA TYR A 23 21.14 -13.12 2.45
C TYR A 23 19.83 -13.63 3.07
N ALA A 24 19.62 -13.35 4.36
CA ALA A 24 18.28 -13.27 4.87
C ALA A 24 17.71 -12.05 4.14
N GLN A 25 17.10 -12.31 2.97
CA GLN A 25 16.19 -11.38 2.34
C GLN A 25 15.28 -10.93 3.47
N ALA A 26 15.46 -9.67 3.92
CA ALA A 26 14.42 -9.00 4.66
C ALA A 26 13.22 -9.07 3.72
N GLN A 27 12.34 -10.01 4.01
CA GLN A 27 11.14 -10.26 3.26
C GLN A 27 10.31 -9.00 3.50
N SER A 28 10.49 -8.00 2.62
CA SER A 28 9.83 -6.71 2.69
C SER A 28 8.34 -7.01 2.85
N SER A 29 7.83 -6.83 4.06
CA SER A 29 6.44 -7.07 4.37
C SER A 29 5.64 -6.14 3.45
N LYS A 30 4.61 -6.69 2.80
CA LYS A 30 3.82 -5.91 1.86
C LYS A 30 3.17 -4.76 2.65
N PRO A 31 3.29 -3.50 2.20
CA PRO A 31 2.63 -2.38 2.84
C PRO A 31 1.12 -2.64 2.98
N THR A 32 0.58 -2.33 4.15
CA THR A 32 -0.86 -2.43 4.40
C THR A 32 -1.44 -1.07 4.75
N LEU A 33 -2.69 -0.87 4.34
CA LEU A 33 -3.45 0.35 4.55
C LEU A 33 -4.85 -0.04 4.99
N ASN A 34 -5.36 0.58 6.05
CA ASN A 34 -6.74 0.40 6.52
C ASN A 34 -7.41 1.75 6.74
N ILE A 35 -8.72 1.81 6.52
CA ILE A 35 -9.58 2.91 6.94
C ILE A 35 -10.25 2.47 8.25
N THR A 36 -10.17 3.31 9.30
CA THR A 36 -10.65 3.00 10.66
C THR A 36 -11.71 4.00 11.15
N THR A 37 -11.64 5.25 10.70
CA THR A 37 -12.74 6.22 10.84
C THR A 37 -13.42 6.33 9.49
N VAL A 38 -14.66 5.87 9.43
CA VAL A 38 -15.46 5.79 8.20
C VAL A 38 -16.52 6.89 8.23
N PRO A 39 -16.53 7.82 7.25
CA PRO A 39 -17.57 8.83 7.18
C PRO A 39 -18.96 8.26 6.81
N SER A 40 -19.99 9.05 7.07
CA SER A 40 -21.39 8.72 6.82
C SER A 40 -21.70 8.52 5.33
N PHE A 41 -22.53 7.53 5.03
CA PHE A 41 -23.08 7.33 3.70
C PHE A 41 -23.95 8.51 3.28
N ASN A 42 -23.66 9.10 2.12
CA ASN A 42 -24.56 10.05 1.46
C ASN A 42 -24.43 9.94 -0.07
N ALA A 43 -25.54 9.58 -0.75
CA ALA A 43 -25.58 9.45 -2.20
C ALA A 43 -25.75 10.79 -2.94
N ASN A 44 -26.21 11.84 -2.24
CA ASN A 44 -26.38 13.18 -2.77
C ASN A 44 -25.80 14.20 -1.79
N PRO A 45 -24.48 14.17 -1.57
CA PRO A 45 -23.81 15.07 -0.63
C PRO A 45 -23.85 16.50 -1.16
N ASP A 46 -24.05 17.45 -0.25
CA ASP A 46 -23.73 18.84 -0.54
C ASP A 46 -22.19 19.04 -0.58
N ARG A 47 -21.75 20.25 -0.96
CA ARG A 47 -20.32 20.56 -1.13
C ARG A 47 -19.64 21.10 0.13
N GLU A 48 -20.38 21.29 1.21
CA GLU A 48 -19.89 21.94 2.44
C GLU A 48 -19.72 20.92 3.58
N THR A 49 -20.57 19.90 3.60
CA THR A 49 -20.55 18.85 4.60
C THR A 49 -19.33 17.96 4.42
N MET A 50 -18.45 18.03 5.41
CA MET A 50 -17.27 17.19 5.51
C MET A 50 -17.26 16.44 6.83
N GLU A 51 -16.72 15.23 6.80
CA GLU A 51 -16.52 14.40 7.98
C GLU A 51 -15.08 13.88 8.05
N PRO A 52 -14.60 13.52 9.25
CA PRO A 52 -13.26 12.96 9.41
C PRO A 52 -13.16 11.58 8.75
N ILE A 53 -12.00 11.30 8.15
CA ILE A 53 -11.60 9.99 7.66
C ILE A 53 -10.16 9.74 8.09
N ALA A 54 -9.92 8.54 8.64
CA ALA A 54 -8.62 8.22 9.23
C ALA A 54 -8.33 6.73 9.15
N GLY A 55 -7.07 6.37 9.31
CA GLY A 55 -6.64 5.00 9.16
C GLY A 55 -5.22 4.74 9.62
N THR A 56 -4.77 3.52 9.35
CA THR A 56 -3.45 3.04 9.74
C THR A 56 -2.69 2.50 8.54
N VAL A 57 -1.37 2.67 8.57
CA VAL A 57 -0.41 2.13 7.62
C VAL A 57 0.57 1.25 8.40
N ARG A 58 0.90 0.07 7.86
CA ARG A 58 1.99 -0.77 8.37
C ARG A 58 2.89 -1.22 7.24
N ASP A 59 4.12 -1.58 7.59
CA ASP A 59 5.08 -2.19 6.66
C ASP A 59 5.37 -1.34 5.41
N ALA A 60 5.28 -0.02 5.54
CA ALA A 60 5.48 0.92 4.44
C ALA A 60 6.85 1.61 4.51
N PRO A 61 7.43 2.03 3.36
CA PRO A 61 8.57 2.93 3.33
C PRO A 61 8.30 4.25 4.07
N ARG A 62 9.36 4.98 4.45
CA ARG A 62 9.23 6.25 5.20
C ARG A 62 8.57 7.37 4.38
N ASP A 63 8.77 7.39 3.06
CA ASP A 63 8.35 8.49 2.18
C ASP A 63 7.05 8.18 1.43
N VAL A 64 6.03 7.79 2.20
CA VAL A 64 4.69 7.47 1.68
C VAL A 64 3.67 8.51 2.11
N ARG A 65 2.61 8.67 1.30
CA ARG A 65 1.47 9.53 1.60
C ARG A 65 0.18 8.78 1.32
N VAL A 66 -0.93 9.28 1.84
CA VAL A 66 -2.27 8.76 1.54
C VAL A 66 -3.01 9.73 0.64
N VAL A 67 -3.64 9.22 -0.43
CA VAL A 67 -4.62 9.95 -1.22
C VAL A 67 -5.99 9.37 -0.93
N VAL A 68 -6.91 10.23 -0.50
CA VAL A 68 -8.28 9.84 -0.19
C VAL A 68 -9.18 10.09 -1.39
N PHE A 69 -10.12 9.19 -1.63
CA PHE A 69 -11.20 9.37 -2.58
C PHE A 69 -12.56 9.14 -1.94
N ALA A 70 -13.54 9.94 -2.34
CA ALA A 70 -14.96 9.69 -2.08
C ALA A 70 -15.67 9.36 -3.39
N HIS A 71 -16.60 8.42 -3.36
CA HIS A 71 -17.36 7.99 -4.52
C HIS A 71 -18.81 8.44 -4.45
N THR A 72 -19.32 8.96 -5.57
CA THR A 72 -20.76 9.13 -5.81
C THR A 72 -21.12 8.53 -7.17
N ASN A 73 -20.91 9.28 -8.25
CA ASN A 73 -20.98 8.83 -9.65
C ASN A 73 -19.60 8.53 -10.26
N ALA A 74 -18.55 9.08 -9.65
CA ALA A 74 -17.14 8.86 -9.96
C ALA A 74 -16.32 8.94 -8.67
N TRP A 75 -15.03 8.63 -8.75
CA TRP A 75 -14.08 8.83 -7.65
C TRP A 75 -13.50 10.23 -7.68
N TYR A 76 -13.73 10.97 -6.60
CA TYR A 76 -13.25 12.34 -6.41
C TYR A 76 -12.11 12.34 -5.40
N VAL A 77 -10.97 12.95 -5.74
CA VAL A 77 -9.85 13.17 -4.83
C VAL A 77 -10.27 14.09 -3.68
N GLN A 78 -9.87 13.75 -2.46
CA GLN A 78 -10.26 14.43 -1.23
C GLN A 78 -9.06 14.91 -0.40
N PRO A 79 -9.23 15.97 0.41
CA PRO A 79 -10.40 16.85 0.44
C PRO A 79 -10.50 17.74 -0.80
N TYR A 80 -9.36 18.07 -1.42
CA TYR A 80 -9.27 18.98 -2.56
C TYR A 80 -8.16 18.55 -3.53
N LEU A 81 -8.38 18.76 -4.84
CA LEU A 81 -7.35 18.52 -5.87
C LEU A 81 -6.05 19.31 -5.63
N LYS A 82 -6.15 20.51 -5.04
CA LYS A 82 -4.99 21.35 -4.69
C LYS A 82 -4.20 20.88 -3.46
N ALA A 83 -4.78 19.99 -2.66
CA ALA A 83 -4.16 19.45 -1.45
C ALA A 83 -4.53 17.96 -1.30
N PRO A 84 -4.07 17.09 -2.23
CA PRO A 84 -4.57 15.72 -2.34
C PRO A 84 -3.85 14.71 -1.44
N PHE A 85 -2.70 15.10 -0.89
CA PHE A 85 -1.85 14.22 -0.10
C PHE A 85 -2.10 14.43 1.38
N THR A 86 -2.30 13.33 2.08
CA THR A 86 -2.38 13.24 3.54
C THR A 86 -1.09 12.62 4.07
N ASP A 87 -0.47 13.27 5.05
CA ASP A 87 0.74 12.76 5.70
C ASP A 87 0.45 11.48 6.51
N VAL A 88 1.44 10.60 6.57
CA VAL A 88 1.45 9.45 7.50
C VAL A 88 2.44 9.75 8.62
N ARG A 89 1.98 9.71 9.87
CA ARG A 89 2.80 9.94 11.07
C ARG A 89 2.61 8.77 12.03
N ASP A 90 3.71 8.12 12.40
CA ASP A 90 3.71 6.95 13.28
C ASP A 90 2.72 5.85 12.84
N GLY A 91 2.61 5.63 11.53
CA GLY A 91 1.70 4.64 10.95
C GLY A 91 0.23 5.04 10.99
N VAL A 92 -0.10 6.30 11.28
CA VAL A 92 -1.46 6.84 11.31
C VAL A 92 -1.60 7.96 10.28
N TRP A 93 -2.76 8.05 9.66
CA TRP A 93 -3.13 9.15 8.77
C TRP A 93 -4.54 9.62 9.11
N GLN A 94 -4.78 10.92 8.94
CA GLN A 94 -6.05 11.57 9.23
C GLN A 94 -6.31 12.70 8.25
N SER A 95 -7.54 12.82 7.79
CA SER A 95 -7.99 13.86 6.87
C SER A 95 -9.48 14.16 7.09
N SER A 96 -10.00 15.07 6.29
CA SER A 96 -11.42 15.33 6.14
C SER A 96 -11.84 14.99 4.71
N THR A 97 -13.08 14.57 4.51
CA THR A 97 -13.62 14.27 3.17
C THR A 97 -15.04 14.77 3.06
N HIS A 98 -15.42 15.21 1.87
CA HIS A 98 -16.83 15.32 1.51
C HIS A 98 -17.47 13.93 1.55
N LEU A 99 -18.79 13.89 1.76
CA LEU A 99 -19.51 12.63 1.89
C LEU A 99 -19.66 11.91 0.54
N GLY A 100 -19.96 10.62 0.60
CA GLY A 100 -20.12 9.76 -0.56
C GLY A 100 -20.77 8.43 -0.19
N THR A 101 -20.91 7.55 -1.17
CA THR A 101 -21.45 6.19 -0.99
C THR A 101 -20.37 5.19 -0.58
N GLU A 102 -19.13 5.45 -0.99
CA GLU A 102 -17.96 4.63 -0.70
C GLU A 102 -16.72 5.52 -0.56
N TYR A 103 -15.74 5.06 0.23
CA TYR A 103 -14.47 5.73 0.43
C TYR A 103 -13.31 4.81 0.08
N ALA A 104 -12.28 5.40 -0.54
CA ALA A 104 -11.03 4.71 -0.81
C ALA A 104 -9.85 5.52 -0.27
N ALA A 105 -8.81 4.81 0.14
CA ALA A 105 -7.52 5.39 0.47
C ALA A 105 -6.44 4.64 -0.31
N LEU A 106 -5.53 5.38 -0.93
CA LEU A 106 -4.38 4.85 -1.64
C LEU A 106 -3.12 5.21 -0.87
N LEU A 107 -2.30 4.21 -0.56
CA LEU A 107 -0.94 4.42 -0.05
C LEU A 107 -0.02 4.59 -1.25
N VAL A 108 0.58 5.76 -1.37
CA VAL A 108 1.34 6.14 -2.57
C VAL A 108 2.76 6.58 -2.25
N THR A 109 3.65 6.41 -3.23
CA THR A 109 5.01 6.93 -3.18
C THR A 109 5.02 8.46 -3.36
N SER A 110 6.17 9.08 -3.09
CA SER A 110 6.39 10.51 -3.33
C SER A 110 6.30 10.91 -4.82
N THR A 111 6.52 9.97 -5.74
CA THR A 111 6.50 10.16 -7.20
C THR A 111 5.10 10.10 -7.80
N TYR A 112 4.11 9.59 -7.06
CA TYR A 112 2.74 9.43 -7.54
C TYR A 112 2.15 10.74 -8.09
N LYS A 113 1.54 10.65 -9.28
CA LYS A 113 0.82 11.75 -9.92
C LYS A 113 -0.67 11.58 -9.69
N VAL A 114 -1.24 12.52 -8.94
CA VAL A 114 -2.67 12.53 -8.64
C VAL A 114 -3.44 12.93 -9.90
N PRO A 115 -4.58 12.30 -10.20
CA PRO A 115 -5.46 12.71 -11.29
C PRO A 115 -5.92 14.17 -11.14
N GLU A 116 -5.98 14.91 -12.24
CA GLU A 116 -6.43 16.31 -12.26
C GLU A 116 -7.95 16.47 -12.22
N ARG A 117 -8.69 15.37 -12.35
CA ARG A 117 -10.15 15.30 -12.40
C ARG A 117 -10.66 14.00 -11.80
N GLU A 118 -11.97 13.87 -11.66
CA GLU A 118 -12.61 12.63 -11.25
C GLU A 118 -12.30 11.47 -12.20
N ILE A 119 -12.22 10.27 -11.63
CA ILE A 119 -11.89 9.05 -12.35
C ILE A 119 -12.99 8.00 -12.15
N LEU A 120 -13.23 7.20 -13.18
CA LEU A 120 -14.23 6.12 -13.12
C LEU A 120 -13.70 4.89 -12.38
N LEU A 121 -12.40 4.65 -12.48
CA LEU A 121 -11.73 3.50 -11.88
C LEU A 121 -10.57 3.99 -11.01
N LEU A 122 -10.45 3.41 -9.82
CA LEU A 122 -9.28 3.66 -8.97
C LEU A 122 -8.01 3.11 -9.65
N PRO A 123 -6.85 3.75 -9.42
CA PRO A 123 -5.56 3.19 -9.80
C PRO A 123 -5.37 1.77 -9.25
N VAL A 124 -4.57 0.97 -9.95
CA VAL A 124 -4.19 -0.38 -9.51
C VAL A 124 -2.90 -0.34 -8.70
N ILE A 125 -2.71 -1.31 -7.81
CA ILE A 125 -1.44 -1.51 -7.09
C ILE A 125 -0.32 -1.74 -8.11
N GLY A 126 0.81 -1.06 -7.93
CA GLY A 126 1.93 -1.04 -8.86
C GLY A 126 3.07 -0.15 -8.38
N ALA A 127 3.79 0.47 -9.32
CA ALA A 127 5.01 1.22 -9.02
C ALA A 127 4.81 2.34 -7.98
N ASP A 128 3.79 3.18 -8.18
CA ASP A 128 3.54 4.34 -7.31
C ASP A 128 2.39 4.14 -6.30
N VAL A 129 1.65 3.04 -6.42
CA VAL A 129 0.51 2.71 -5.55
C VAL A 129 0.81 1.40 -4.83
N LEU A 130 1.06 1.48 -3.53
CA LEU A 130 1.57 0.37 -2.73
C LEU A 130 0.46 -0.46 -2.09
N ALA A 131 -0.64 0.18 -1.70
CA ALA A 131 -1.80 -0.45 -1.09
C ALA A 131 -3.07 0.37 -1.33
N ILE A 132 -4.21 -0.31 -1.30
CA ILE A 132 -5.53 0.30 -1.46
C ILE A 132 -6.44 -0.24 -0.37
N ALA A 133 -7.15 0.65 0.31
CA ALA A 133 -8.25 0.32 1.19
C ALA A 133 -9.55 0.91 0.63
N ARG A 134 -10.65 0.16 0.75
CA ARG A 134 -12.00 0.58 0.34
C ARG A 134 -13.01 0.17 1.39
N VAL A 135 -13.94 1.08 1.70
CA VAL A 135 -15.02 0.83 2.67
C VAL A 135 -16.31 1.52 2.21
N PRO A 136 -17.49 0.89 2.37
CA PRO A 136 -18.76 1.58 2.18
C PRO A 136 -18.92 2.68 3.24
N GLY A 137 -19.68 3.73 2.93
CA GLY A 137 -20.04 4.75 3.91
C GLY A 137 -20.84 4.17 5.08
N LYS A 138 -20.66 4.75 6.26
CA LYS A 138 -21.33 4.32 7.50
C LYS A 138 -22.83 4.62 7.42
N ARG A 139 -23.66 3.65 7.78
CA ARG A 139 -25.13 3.80 7.87
C ARG A 139 -25.58 4.20 9.27
#